data_AF-A0A6P0NC73-F1
#
_entry.id   AF-A0A6P0NC73-F1
#
_cell.length_a   1.000
_cell.length_b   1.000
_cell.length_c   1.000
_cell.angle_alpha   90.00
_cell.angle_beta   90.00
_cell.angle_gamma   90.00
#
_symmetry.space_group_name_H-M   'P 1'
#
loop_
_entity.id
_entity.type
_entity.pdbx_description
1 polymer ?
#
loop_
_entity_poly.entity_id
_entity_poly.type
_entity_poly.pdbx_seq_one_letter_code
_entity_poly.pdbx_strand_id
1 'polypeptide(L)' 'MMISTAQAAELLGVSATRVRFLLGKGRVKGAYKVGRTWVIPLFDGMPVVTPGT' A
#
# COMPACT_ATOMS: atom_id res chain seq x y z
N MET A 1 3.60 7.13 10.06
CA MET A 1 4.73 6.21 9.75
C MET A 1 4.64 5.80 8.30
N MET A 2 5.79 5.68 7.61
CA MET A 2 5.87 5.28 6.21
C MET A 2 6.42 3.87 6.11
N ILE A 3 5.84 3.04 5.26
CA ILE A 3 6.24 1.65 5.10
C ILE A 3 6.41 1.25 3.64
N SER A 4 7.14 0.16 3.44
CA SER A 4 7.34 -0.46 2.13
C SER A 4 6.12 -1.31 1.72
N THR A 5 6.08 -1.70 0.45
CA THR A 5 5.10 -2.68 -0.05
C THR A 5 5.14 -4.03 0.67
N ALA A 6 6.30 -4.46 1.16
CA ALA A 6 6.43 -5.74 1.86
C ALA A 6 5.75 -5.67 3.23
N GLN A 7 6.05 -4.62 4.00
CA GLN A 7 5.41 -4.38 5.30
C GLN A 7 3.91 -4.16 5.17
N ALA A 8 3.45 -3.48 4.11
CA ALA A 8 2.03 -3.27 3.89
C ALA A 8 1.32 -4.60 3.58
N ALA A 9 2.00 -5.54 2.93
CA ALA A 9 1.48 -6.86 2.61
C ALA A 9 1.25 -7.69 3.89
N GLU A 10 2.22 -7.65 4.81
CA GLU A 10 2.11 -8.29 6.14
C GLU A 10 0.94 -7.72 6.95
N LEU A 11 0.84 -6.39 7.02
CA LEU A 11 -0.24 -5.71 7.74
C LEU A 11 -1.63 -6.00 7.15
N LEU A 12 -1.75 -6.01 5.83
CA LEU A 12 -3.02 -6.27 5.15
C LEU A 12 -3.36 -7.77 5.04
N GLY A 13 -2.45 -8.67 5.40
CA GLY A 13 -2.64 -10.11 5.26
C GLY A 13 -2.78 -10.58 3.81
N VAL A 14 -2.15 -9.89 2.85
CA VAL A 14 -2.22 -10.20 1.41
C VAL A 14 -0.82 -10.30 0.80
N SER A 15 -0.72 -10.82 -0.42
CA SER A 15 0.57 -10.88 -1.12
C SER A 15 1.08 -9.47 -1.50
N ALA A 16 2.40 -9.29 -1.54
CA ALA A 16 3.01 -8.06 -2.04
C ALA A 16 2.60 -7.74 -3.48
N THR A 17 2.34 -8.76 -4.30
CA THR A 17 1.79 -8.61 -5.65
C THR A 17 0.41 -7.96 -5.63
N ARG A 18 -0.47 -8.37 -4.70
CA ARG A 18 -1.78 -7.74 -4.52
C ARG A 18 -1.65 -6.28 -4.09
N VAL A 19 -0.72 -5.96 -3.20
CA VAL A 19 -0.45 -4.56 -2.81
C VAL A 19 0.01 -3.73 -4.00
N ARG A 20 0.95 -4.24 -4.82
CA ARG A 20 1.39 -3.57 -6.07
C ARG A 20 0.25 -3.36 -7.06
N PHE A 21 -0.64 -4.33 -7.19
CA PHE A 21 -1.84 -4.19 -8.03
C PHE A 21 -2.74 -3.04 -7.53
N LEU A 22 -2.99 -2.97 -6.22
CA LEU A 22 -3.80 -1.90 -5.61
C LEU A 22 -3.14 -0.53 -5.78
N LEU A 23 -1.81 -0.45 -5.60
CA LEU A 23 -1.03 0.77 -5.83
C LEU A 23 -1.09 1.23 -7.29
N GLY A 24 -0.95 0.29 -8.23
CA GLY A 24 -1.11 0.57 -9.66
C GLY A 24 -2.51 1.05 -10.05
N LYS A 25 -3.52 0.69 -9.26
CA LYS A 25 -4.91 1.16 -9.41
C LYS A 25 -5.21 2.44 -8.62
N GLY A 26 -4.23 3.02 -7.91
CA GLY A 26 -4.43 4.21 -7.08
C GLY A 26 -5.34 3.96 -5.88
N ARG A 27 -5.48 2.70 -5.43
CA ARG A 27 -6.42 2.30 -4.38
C ARG A 27 -5.84 2.30 -2.97
N VAL A 28 -4.57 2.69 -2.80
CA VAL A 28 -3.94 2.80 -1.48
C VAL A 28 -3.82 4.28 -1.13
N LYS A 29 -4.47 4.70 -0.05
CA LYS A 29 -4.59 6.10 0.34
C LYS A 29 -3.21 6.72 0.58
N GLY A 30 -2.93 7.83 -0.08
CA GLY A 30 -1.71 8.61 0.13
C GLY A 30 -0.40 7.92 -0.28
N ALA A 31 -0.46 6.76 -0.94
CA ALA A 31 0.74 6.09 -1.41
C ALA A 31 1.32 6.79 -2.63
N TYR A 32 2.65 6.89 -2.69
CA TYR A 32 3.37 7.55 -3.78
C TYR A 32 4.67 6.82 -4.11
N LYS A 33 5.24 7.13 -5.27
CA LYS A 33 6.50 6.54 -5.73
C LYS A 33 7.68 7.46 -5.44
N VAL A 34 8.75 6.87 -4.91
CA VAL A 34 10.08 7.49 -4.82
C VAL A 34 11.03 6.62 -5.63
N GLY A 35 11.39 7.11 -6.83
CA GLY A 35 12.13 6.33 -7.82
C GLY A 35 11.36 5.05 -8.20
N ARG A 36 11.93 3.88 -7.87
CA ARG A 36 11.36 2.57 -8.19
C ARG A 36 10.49 1.99 -7.06
N THR A 37 10.47 2.63 -5.90
CA THR A 37 9.88 2.10 -4.67
C THR A 37 8.57 2.82 -4.35
N TRP A 38 7.60 2.07 -3.84
CA TRP A 38 6.37 2.63 -3.29
C TRP A 38 6.55 2.94 -1.81
N VAL A 39 6.12 4.14 -1.42
CA VAL A 39 6.03 4.58 -0.04
C VAL A 39 4.55 4.63 0.32
N ILE A 40 4.18 3.92 1.38
CA ILE A 40 2.79 3.77 1.82
C ILE A 40 2.66 4.39 3.21
N PRO A 41 1.84 5.44 3.39
CA PRO A 41 1.55 5.98 4.70
C PRO A 41 0.60 5.07 5.47
N LEU A 42 0.80 5.00 6.77
CA LEU A 42 -0.13 4.40 7.71
C LEU A 42 -1.09 5.45 8.26
N PHE A 43 -2.36 5.07 8.38
CA PHE A 43 -3.40 5.81 9.10
C PHE A 43 -3.84 4.92 10.25
N ASP A 44 -3.75 5.41 11.49
CA ASP A 44 -4.06 4.64 12.70
C ASP A 44 -3.37 3.27 12.77
N GLY A 45 -2.11 3.22 12.31
CA GLY A 45 -1.30 2.00 12.30
C GLY A 45 -1.55 1.06 11.11
N MET A 46 -2.51 1.34 10.23
CA MET A 46 -2.85 0.47 9.09
C MET A 46 -2.84 1.19 7.73
N PRO A 47 -2.47 0.50 6.63
CA PRO A 47 -2.68 1.00 5.29
C PRO A 47 -4.17 1.04 4.96
N VAL A 48 -4.65 2.14 4.39
CA VAL A 48 -6.06 2.28 4.00
C VAL A 48 -6.21 1.98 2.50
N VAL A 49 -7.02 0.98 2.18
CA VAL A 49 -7.32 0.55 0.81
C VAL A 49 -8.77 0.85 0.47
N THR A 50 -9.04 1.50 -0.66
CA THR A 50 -10.40 1.73 -1.13
C THR A 50 -11.00 0.46 -1.73
N PRO A 51 -12.30 0.16 -1.51
CA PRO A 51 -13.00 -0.97 -2.14
C PRO A 51 -12.90 -0.96 -3.66
N GLY A 52 -13.01 -2.13 -4.27
CA GLY A 52 -13.05 -2.26 -5.72
C GLY A 52 -14.49 -2.12 -6.17
N THR A 53 -14.71 -1.35 -7.23
CA THR A 53 -15.90 -1.49 -8.07
C THR A 53 -15.86 -2.77 -8.87
#